data_AF-A0A1H0A436-F1
#
_entry.id   AF-A0A1H0A436-F1
#
_cell.length_a   1.000
_cell.length_b   1.000
_cell.length_c   1.000
_cell.angle_alpha   90.00
_cell.angle_beta   90.00
_cell.angle_gamma   90.00
#
_symmetry.space_group_name_H-M   'P 1'
#
loop_
_entity.id
_entity.type
_entity.pdbx_description
1 polymer ?
#
loop_
_entity_poly.entity_id
_entity_poly.type
_entity_poly.pdbx_seq_one_letter_code
_entity_poly.pdbx_strand_id
1 'polypeptide(L)'
;MLLVVSAGSLLGNLHRIVRERTTVSREGLVLAGRRTRRVAWPPSRSYFFLRTRRHLGHAEACAWLLDPAGTALRVPGTRRLSKDEDRALLAAAAAVQTIWEWGVTRAVAYDDGSYCPAPNDAIEQERRASDRRVSYLTSCGIVPGTGAHPGAL
;
A
#
# COMPACT_ATOMS: atom_id res chain seq x y z
N MET A 1 -38.00 -8.70 -0.07
CA MET A 1 -37.17 -7.47 -0.16
C MET A 1 -36.25 -7.59 -1.37
N LEU A 2 -36.49 -6.82 -2.44
CA LEU A 2 -35.68 -6.83 -3.66
C LEU A 2 -34.35 -6.09 -3.43
N LEU A 3 -33.24 -6.79 -3.63
CA LEU A 3 -31.90 -6.22 -3.76
C LEU A 3 -31.82 -5.46 -5.09
N VAL A 4 -32.23 -4.19 -5.10
CA VAL A 4 -31.82 -3.23 -6.13
C VAL A 4 -30.37 -2.87 -5.83
N VAL A 5 -29.43 -3.77 -6.15
CA VAL A 5 -28.03 -3.41 -6.31
C VAL A 5 -27.97 -2.60 -7.59
N SER A 6 -28.12 -1.29 -7.43
CA SER A 6 -28.14 -0.31 -8.51
C SER A 6 -26.96 -0.55 -9.46
N ALA A 7 -27.25 -0.79 -10.74
CA ALA A 7 -26.24 -0.95 -11.80
C ALA A 7 -25.24 0.22 -11.85
N GLY A 8 -25.63 1.40 -11.34
CA GLY A 8 -24.74 2.56 -11.14
C GLY A 8 -23.60 2.33 -10.14
N SER A 9 -23.80 1.48 -9.12
CA SER A 9 -22.76 1.13 -8.14
C SER A 9 -21.69 0.21 -8.75
N LEU A 10 -22.09 -0.66 -9.68
CA LEU A 10 -21.16 -1.54 -10.40
C LEU A 10 -20.37 -0.76 -11.47
N LEU A 11 -21.03 0.10 -12.25
CA LEU A 11 -20.32 0.98 -13.21
C LEU A 11 -19.39 1.99 -12.51
N GLY A 12 -19.81 2.59 -11.40
CA GLY A 12 -18.98 3.50 -10.62
C GLY A 12 -17.75 2.83 -10.01
N ASN A 13 -17.90 1.58 -9.54
CA ASN A 13 -16.77 0.78 -9.06
C ASN A 13 -15.83 0.35 -10.19
N LEU A 14 -16.36 0.00 -11.37
CA LEU A 14 -15.54 -0.39 -12.51
C LEU A 14 -14.76 0.81 -13.08
N HIS A 15 -15.40 1.97 -13.26
CA HIS A 15 -14.74 3.21 -13.67
C HIS A 15 -13.66 3.65 -12.66
N ARG A 16 -13.90 3.43 -11.36
CA ARG A 16 -12.91 3.68 -10.30
C ARG A 16 -11.70 2.74 -10.41
N ILE A 17 -11.92 1.45 -10.67
CA ILE A 17 -10.84 0.45 -10.83
C ILE A 17 -9.99 0.72 -12.09
N VAL A 18 -10.61 1.14 -13.19
CA VAL A 18 -9.90 1.40 -14.46
C VAL A 18 -9.05 2.68 -14.40
N ARG A 19 -9.38 3.64 -13.52
CA ARG A 19 -8.69 4.94 -13.44
C ARG A 19 -7.76 5.11 -12.23
N GLU A 20 -7.87 4.24 -11.24
CA GLU A 20 -7.01 4.25 -10.06
C GLU A 20 -5.62 3.65 -10.35
N ARG A 21 -4.60 4.50 -10.50
CA ARG A 21 -3.24 4.07 -10.78
C ARG A 21 -2.20 4.97 -10.13
N THR A 22 -1.05 4.40 -9.83
CA THR A 22 0.15 5.17 -9.49
C THR A 22 1.05 5.21 -10.70
N THR A 23 1.34 6.40 -11.21
CA THR A 23 2.39 6.59 -12.22
C THR A 23 3.66 7.03 -11.51
N VAL A 24 4.74 6.30 -11.76
CA VAL A 24 6.05 6.53 -11.17
C VAL A 24 6.94 7.19 -12.22
N SER A 25 7.60 8.28 -11.85
CA SER A 25 8.42 9.12 -12.75
C SER A 25 9.62 9.69 -12.00
N ARG A 26 10.55 10.34 -12.71
CA ARG A 26 11.72 10.97 -12.03
C ARG A 26 11.30 12.15 -11.17
N GLU A 27 10.25 12.84 -11.58
CA GLU A 27 9.68 14.01 -10.94
C GLU A 27 8.87 13.66 -9.67
N GLY A 28 8.58 12.38 -9.47
CA GLY A 28 7.82 11.87 -8.32
C GLY A 28 6.72 10.90 -8.72
N LEU A 29 5.65 10.91 -7.92
CA LEU A 29 4.54 9.98 -8.01
C LEU A 29 3.25 10.73 -8.35
N VAL A 30 2.52 10.21 -9.35
CA VAL A 30 1.18 10.67 -9.67
C VAL A 30 0.18 9.63 -9.18
N LEU A 31 -0.51 9.95 -8.09
CA LEU A 31 -1.55 9.12 -7.48
C LEU A 31 -2.89 9.48 -8.12
N ALA A 32 -3.26 8.78 -9.19
CA ALA A 32 -4.55 8.95 -9.86
C ALA A 32 -5.62 8.11 -9.15
N GLY A 33 -6.69 8.76 -8.69
CA GLY A 33 -7.87 8.10 -8.12
C GLY A 33 -9.07 9.03 -8.17
N ARG A 34 -9.87 9.14 -7.10
CA ARG A 34 -10.98 10.12 -7.04
C ARG A 34 -10.50 11.56 -7.28
N ARG A 35 -9.31 11.88 -6.77
CA ARG A 35 -8.57 13.11 -7.08
C ARG A 35 -7.14 12.70 -7.45
N THR A 36 -6.57 13.37 -8.44
CA THR A 36 -5.17 13.19 -8.78
C THR A 36 -4.30 13.99 -7.82
N ARG A 37 -3.33 13.34 -7.19
CA ARG A 37 -2.28 14.00 -6.39
C ARG A 37 -0.94 13.79 -7.06
N ARG A 38 -0.14 14.85 -7.13
CA ARG A 38 1.27 14.79 -7.51
C ARG A 38 2.08 15.02 -6.26
N VAL A 39 3.01 14.12 -5.98
CA VAL A 39 3.87 14.18 -4.81
C VAL A 39 5.30 13.92 -5.25
N ALA A 40 6.25 14.63 -4.64
CA ALA A 40 7.66 14.36 -4.84
C ALA A 40 8.03 12.97 -4.32
N TRP A 41 9.20 12.48 -4.70
CA TRP A 41 9.79 11.33 -4.01
C TRP A 41 9.97 11.66 -2.52
N PRO A 42 9.52 10.78 -1.61
CA PRO A 42 9.73 11.02 -0.20
C PRO A 42 11.22 10.87 0.15
N PRO A 43 11.71 11.60 1.18
CA PRO A 43 13.12 11.58 1.57
C PRO A 43 13.55 10.26 2.23
N SER A 44 12.60 9.48 2.73
CA SER A 44 12.84 8.14 3.26
C SER A 44 11.76 7.17 2.80
N ARG A 45 12.14 5.88 2.71
CA ARG A 45 11.21 4.79 2.48
C ARG A 45 10.12 4.75 3.55
N SER A 46 10.43 5.18 4.77
CA SER A 46 9.52 5.12 5.91
C SER A 46 8.20 5.86 5.66
N TYR A 47 8.18 6.84 4.74
CA TYR A 47 6.97 7.56 4.36
C TYR A 47 5.92 6.66 3.72
N PHE A 48 6.32 5.52 3.16
CA PHE A 48 5.40 4.46 2.77
C PHE A 48 5.07 3.57 3.96
N PHE A 49 3.79 3.26 4.13
CA PHE A 49 3.32 2.34 5.14
C PHE A 49 2.12 1.55 4.66
N LEU A 50 1.81 0.47 5.38
CA LEU A 50 0.71 -0.42 5.05
C LEU A 50 -0.44 -0.23 6.02
N ARG A 51 -1.64 -0.44 5.51
CA ARG A 51 -2.88 -0.45 6.29
C ARG A 51 -3.71 -1.64 5.90
N THR A 52 -4.35 -2.27 6.88
CA THR A 52 -5.20 -3.44 6.66
C THR A 52 -6.63 -3.16 7.09
N ARG A 53 -7.59 -3.79 6.39
CA ARG A 53 -9.01 -3.76 6.75
C ARG A 53 -9.60 -5.13 6.50
N ARG A 54 -10.51 -5.56 7.36
CA ARG A 54 -11.32 -6.76 7.13
C ARG A 54 -12.63 -6.39 6.46
N HIS A 55 -12.97 -7.11 5.40
CA HIS A 55 -14.21 -6.92 4.65
C HIS A 55 -14.72 -8.27 4.13
N LEU A 56 -15.94 -8.63 4.51
CA LEU A 56 -16.65 -9.84 4.01
C LEU A 56 -15.77 -11.10 4.02
N GLY A 57 -15.14 -11.39 5.15
CA GLY A 57 -14.28 -12.57 5.34
C GLY A 57 -12.92 -12.51 4.64
N HIS A 58 -12.56 -11.38 4.03
CA HIS A 58 -11.26 -11.14 3.41
C HIS A 58 -10.52 -10.02 4.15
N ALA A 59 -9.19 -10.12 4.16
CA ALA A 59 -8.31 -9.03 4.48
C ALA A 59 -7.97 -8.24 3.21
N GLU A 60 -8.10 -6.92 3.30
CA GLU A 60 -7.61 -5.96 2.33
C GLU A 60 -6.37 -5.28 2.91
N ALA A 61 -5.26 -5.30 2.17
CA ALA A 61 -4.07 -4.50 2.48
C ALA A 61 -3.82 -3.50 1.35
N CYS A 62 -3.43 -2.28 1.71
CA CYS A 62 -3.06 -1.22 0.76
C CYS A 62 -1.84 -0.46 1.28
N ALA A 63 -1.03 0.05 0.35
CA ALA A 63 0.01 1.01 0.68
C ALA A 63 -0.56 2.43 0.77
N TRP A 64 0.06 3.19 1.66
CA TRP A 64 -0.19 4.60 1.93
C TRP A 64 1.14 5.33 1.95
N LEU A 65 1.11 6.60 1.58
CA LEU A 65 2.24 7.51 1.55
C LEU A 65 1.91 8.72 2.41
N LEU A 66 2.81 9.11 3.30
CA LEU A 66 2.75 10.41 3.96
C LEU A 66 3.24 11.48 2.99
N ASP A 67 2.39 12.48 2.72
CA ASP A 67 2.82 13.70 2.05
C ASP A 67 3.51 14.64 3.06
N PRO A 68 4.49 15.48 2.65
CA PRO A 68 5.15 16.45 3.53
C PRO A 68 4.23 17.34 4.38
N ALA A 69 2.99 17.60 3.93
CA ALA A 69 1.96 18.29 4.70
C ALA A 69 1.30 17.41 5.79
N GLY A 70 1.87 16.23 6.07
CA GLY A 70 1.39 15.29 7.07
C GLY A 70 0.14 14.52 6.65
N THR A 71 -0.26 14.54 5.37
CA THR A 71 -1.47 13.83 4.93
C THR A 71 -1.15 12.40 4.51
N ALA A 72 -1.88 11.43 5.05
CA ALA A 72 -1.82 10.05 4.57
C ALA A 72 -2.62 9.88 3.26
N LEU A 73 -1.91 9.58 2.18
CA LEU A 73 -2.46 9.39 0.83
C LEU A 73 -2.40 7.91 0.46
N ARG A 74 -3.55 7.31 0.10
CA ARG A 74 -3.56 5.94 -0.43
C ARG A 74 -2.79 5.89 -1.75
N VAL A 75 -1.98 4.85 -1.94
CA VAL A 75 -1.22 4.60 -3.18
C VAL A 75 -2.04 3.67 -4.09
N PRO A 76 -2.67 4.17 -5.16
CA PRO A 76 -3.53 3.35 -6.02
C PRO A 76 -2.75 2.24 -6.74
N GLY A 77 -3.39 1.11 -7.03
CA GLY A 77 -2.76 -0.07 -7.64
C GLY A 77 -2.05 -1.01 -6.66
N THR A 78 -1.89 -0.62 -5.38
CA THR A 78 -1.23 -1.44 -4.35
C THR A 78 -2.21 -2.29 -3.53
N ARG A 79 -3.52 -2.16 -3.76
CA ARG A 79 -4.54 -2.94 -3.05
C ARG A 79 -4.38 -4.43 -3.31
N ARG A 80 -4.41 -5.23 -2.24
CA ARG A 80 -4.40 -6.70 -2.27
C ARG A 80 -5.53 -7.22 -1.40
N LEU A 81 -6.21 -8.26 -1.90
CA LEU A 81 -7.31 -8.93 -1.22
C LEU A 81 -6.95 -10.41 -1.06
N SER A 82 -7.15 -10.96 0.13
CA SER A 82 -6.87 -12.36 0.44
C SER A 82 -7.73 -12.82 1.62
N LYS A 83 -8.01 -14.12 1.72
CA LYS A 83 -8.59 -14.70 2.95
C LYS A 83 -7.57 -14.74 4.10
N ASP A 84 -6.29 -14.83 3.73
CA ASP A 84 -5.15 -14.74 4.64
C ASP A 84 -4.63 -13.28 4.67
N GLU A 85 -4.67 -12.68 5.86
CA GLU A 85 -4.22 -11.29 6.11
C GLU A 85 -2.73 -11.10 5.84
N ASP A 86 -1.89 -12.06 6.21
CA ASP A 86 -0.44 -11.96 6.04
C ASP A 86 -0.09 -11.97 4.56
N ARG A 87 -0.78 -12.79 3.77
CA ARG A 87 -0.62 -12.83 2.32
C ARG A 87 -1.01 -11.51 1.66
N ALA A 88 -2.12 -10.89 2.07
CA ALA A 88 -2.51 -9.58 1.55
C ALA A 88 -1.46 -8.51 1.93
N LEU A 89 -1.03 -8.51 3.20
CA LEU A 89 -0.09 -7.56 3.75
C LEU A 89 1.27 -7.64 3.04
N LEU A 90 1.86 -8.83 2.90
CA LEU A 90 3.11 -9.04 2.20
C LEU A 90 3.01 -8.64 0.73
N ALA A 91 1.92 -9.00 0.04
CA ALA A 91 1.74 -8.61 -1.36
C ALA A 91 1.63 -7.08 -1.56
N ALA A 92 1.11 -6.34 -0.56
CA ALA A 92 1.11 -4.88 -0.58
C ALA A 92 2.49 -4.31 -0.24
N ALA A 93 3.23 -4.94 0.70
CA ALA A 93 4.62 -4.61 1.02
C ALA A 93 5.53 -4.74 -0.20
N ALA A 94 5.36 -5.82 -0.98
CA ALA A 94 6.08 -6.03 -2.24
C ALA A 94 5.85 -4.89 -3.24
N ALA A 95 4.61 -4.41 -3.34
CA ALA A 95 4.29 -3.31 -4.26
C ALA A 95 4.98 -2.00 -3.85
N VAL A 96 5.09 -1.72 -2.55
CA VAL A 96 5.87 -0.59 -2.03
C VAL A 96 7.35 -0.78 -2.32
N GLN A 97 7.88 -1.98 -2.09
CA GLN A 97 9.27 -2.31 -2.40
C GLN A 97 9.59 -2.01 -3.86
N THR A 98 8.77 -2.47 -4.80
CA THR A 98 8.96 -2.23 -6.23
C THR A 98 8.95 -0.74 -6.59
N ILE A 99 8.04 0.05 -5.99
CA ILE A 99 7.99 1.50 -6.22
C ILE A 99 9.28 2.16 -5.72
N TRP A 100 9.71 1.82 -4.50
CA TRP A 100 10.92 2.38 -3.91
C TRP A 100 12.18 2.00 -4.69
N GLU A 101 12.34 0.72 -5.01
CA GLU A 101 13.47 0.21 -5.81
C GLU A 101 13.54 0.87 -7.19
N TRP A 102 12.41 1.09 -7.85
CA TRP A 102 12.37 1.83 -9.11
C TRP A 102 13.03 3.21 -8.99
N GLY A 103 12.75 3.92 -7.88
CA GLY A 103 13.30 5.23 -7.58
C GLY A 103 14.80 5.19 -7.28
N VAL A 104 15.22 4.21 -6.46
CA VAL A 104 16.63 3.97 -6.12
C VAL A 104 17.45 3.66 -7.39
N THR A 105 16.99 2.74 -8.24
CA THR A 105 17.67 2.37 -9.49
C THR A 105 17.84 3.56 -10.46
N ARG A 106 17.01 4.61 -10.33
CA ARG A 106 17.07 5.81 -11.18
C ARG A 106 17.76 7.00 -10.51
N ALA A 107 18.28 6.81 -9.30
CA ALA A 107 18.89 7.83 -8.45
C ALA A 107 17.95 9.03 -8.18
N VAL A 108 16.64 8.77 -8.06
CA VAL A 108 15.62 9.78 -7.70
C VAL A 108 15.02 9.56 -6.31
N ALA A 109 15.35 8.45 -5.67
CA ALA A 109 15.06 8.18 -4.27
C ALA A 109 16.33 7.66 -3.58
N TYR A 110 16.59 8.15 -2.39
CA TYR A 110 17.57 7.60 -1.46
C TYR A 110 16.93 7.58 -0.08
N ASP A 111 17.37 6.68 0.80
CA ASP A 111 16.86 6.65 2.17
C ASP A 111 17.75 7.51 3.05
N ASP A 112 17.26 8.68 3.47
CA ASP A 112 17.96 9.56 4.41
C ASP A 112 17.76 9.16 5.88
N GLY A 113 16.94 8.13 6.14
CA GLY A 113 16.60 7.66 7.49
C GLY A 113 15.60 8.56 8.23
N SER A 114 15.07 9.60 7.61
CA SER A 114 14.07 10.47 8.22
C SER A 114 12.79 9.69 8.53
N TYR A 115 12.22 9.98 9.70
CA TYR A 115 10.97 9.40 10.14
C TYR A 115 9.95 10.51 10.41
N CYS A 116 8.89 10.54 9.62
CA CYS A 116 7.73 11.39 9.86
C CYS A 116 6.60 10.55 10.46
N PRO A 117 6.13 10.82 11.70
CA PRO A 117 4.96 10.16 12.26
C PRO A 117 3.71 10.47 11.45
N ALA A 118 2.77 9.51 11.37
CA ALA A 118 1.45 9.81 10.83
C ALA A 118 0.73 10.85 11.73
N PRO A 119 -0.11 11.73 11.16
CA PRO A 119 -0.74 12.85 11.89
C PRO A 119 -1.78 12.40 12.95
N ASN A 120 -2.13 11.12 12.98
CA ASN A 120 -3.15 10.55 13.85
C ASN A 120 -2.57 9.32 14.52
N ASP A 121 -2.62 9.29 15.85
CA ASP A 121 -2.06 8.22 16.68
C ASP A 121 -2.59 6.83 16.31
N ALA A 122 -3.87 6.72 15.93
CA ALA A 122 -4.44 5.44 15.50
C ALA A 122 -3.83 4.97 14.17
N ILE A 123 -3.56 5.89 13.24
CA ILE A 123 -2.91 5.58 11.95
C ILE A 123 -1.45 5.20 12.20
N GLU A 124 -0.77 5.93 13.09
CA GLU A 124 0.61 5.65 13.46
C GLU A 124 0.75 4.29 14.18
N GLN A 125 -0.18 3.96 15.06
CA GLN A 125 -0.23 2.66 15.72
C GLN A 125 -0.49 1.53 14.71
N GLU A 126 -1.41 1.72 13.77
CA GLU A 126 -1.70 0.78 12.68
C GLU A 126 -0.47 0.57 11.78
N ARG A 127 0.22 1.65 11.41
CA ARG A 127 1.48 1.62 10.66
C ARG A 127 2.53 0.77 11.38
N ARG A 128 2.82 1.09 12.64
CA ARG A 128 3.83 0.37 13.43
C ARG A 128 3.48 -1.10 13.62
N ALA A 129 2.20 -1.42 13.79
CA ALA A 129 1.73 -2.81 13.87
C ALA A 129 1.95 -3.56 12.55
N SER A 130 1.62 -2.93 11.42
CA SER A 130 1.83 -3.49 10.09
C SER A 130 3.31 -3.69 9.79
N ASP A 131 4.16 -2.71 10.11
CA ASP A 131 5.61 -2.79 9.91
C ASP A 131 6.21 -3.94 10.74
N ARG A 132 5.87 -4.03 12.04
CA ARG A 132 6.29 -5.16 12.89
C ARG A 132 5.85 -6.50 12.31
N ARG A 133 4.62 -6.59 11.80
CA ARG A 133 4.11 -7.83 11.22
C ARG A 133 4.87 -8.22 9.95
N VAL A 134 5.11 -7.27 9.05
CA VAL A 134 5.92 -7.52 7.84
C VAL A 134 7.34 -7.94 8.19
N SER A 135 8.00 -7.26 9.13
CA SER A 135 9.34 -7.62 9.59
C SER A 135 9.38 -9.04 10.16
N TYR A 136 8.41 -9.40 11.00
CA TYR A 136 8.28 -10.75 11.53
C TYR A 136 8.12 -11.79 10.41
N LEU A 137 7.16 -11.60 9.50
CA LEU A 137 6.89 -12.54 8.42
C LEU A 137 8.10 -12.72 7.50
N THR A 138 8.80 -11.62 7.18
CA THR A 138 10.01 -11.65 6.37
C THR A 138 11.15 -12.39 7.08
N SER A 139 11.30 -12.19 8.41
CA SER A 139 12.29 -12.91 9.22
C SER A 139 12.02 -14.42 9.31
N CYS A 140 10.76 -14.84 9.19
CA CYS A 140 10.37 -16.25 9.12
C CYS A 140 10.57 -16.87 7.72
N GLY A 141 11.13 -16.13 6.76
CA GLY A 141 11.34 -16.61 5.39
C GLY A 141 10.08 -16.62 4.53
N ILE A 142 8.99 -15.98 4.97
CA ILE A 142 7.79 -15.80 4.15
C ILE A 142 8.04 -14.60 3.23
N VAL A 143 8.46 -14.89 2.00
CA VAL A 143 8.79 -13.87 1.01
C VAL A 143 7.52 -13.26 0.42
N PRO A 144 7.44 -11.92 0.28
CA PRO A 144 6.37 -11.28 -0.45
C PRO A 144 6.24 -11.77 -1.91
N GLY A 145 5.15 -12.46 -2.23
CA GLY A 145 4.78 -12.80 -3.61
C GLY A 145 5.05 -14.25 -4.05
N THR A 146 5.72 -15.07 -3.25
CA THR A 146 5.93 -16.49 -3.55
C THR A 146 5.06 -17.30 -2.59
N GLY A 147 4.07 -18.03 -3.12
CA GLY A 147 3.15 -18.87 -2.33
C GLY A 147 3.78 -20.11 -1.70
N ALA A 148 5.06 -20.05 -1.31
CA ALA A 148 5.77 -21.14 -0.67
C ALA A 148 5.81 -20.90 0.84
N HIS A 149 5.07 -21.74 1.58
CA HIS A 149 5.23 -21.88 3.02
C HIS A 149 6.54 -22.64 3.31
N PRO A 150 7.46 -22.11 4.12
CA PRO A 150 8.51 -22.91 4.73
C PRO A 150 7.88 -23.64 5.92
N GLY A 151 7.49 -24.91 5.74
CA GLY A 151 6.89 -25.69 6.83
C GLY A 151 6.15 -26.96 6.44
N ALA A 152 6.40 -27.53 5.26
CA ALA A 152 5.99 -28.89 4.92
C ALA A 152 7.25 -29.74 4.72
N LEU A 153 7.82 -30.19 5.84
CA LEU A 153 8.59 -31.43 5.90
C LEU A 153 7.69 -32.47 6.54
#